data_AF-A0AAD8CYL8-F1
#
_entry.id   AF-A0AAD8CYL8-F1
#
_cell.length_a   1.000
_cell.length_b   1.000
_cell.length_c   1.000
_cell.angle_alpha   90.00
_cell.angle_beta   90.00
_cell.angle_gamma   90.00
#
_symmetry.space_group_name_H-M   'P 1'
#
loop_
_entity.id
_entity.type
_entity.pdbx_description
1 polymer ?
#
loop_
_entity_poly.entity_id
_entity_poly.type
_entity_poly.pdbx_seq_one_letter_code
_entity_poly.pdbx_strand_id
1 'polypeptide(L)'
;MAADSRKHVFKLLSRFGAIILTRFGFWNCFSMLMLFAERADLKRKPDIQVPYLYIDMGVAVLCASFMSFGVKRRWFALVAALQLAIGTYASYAGRQVHYGDWLKVRMYSRALAVTGAFLVLASGAGEMYRQKPRTRSLQSTGQVFLGIYLICVAYSLQHSPEDRLAFLNHIPVGEIPLQLLSVLYGVLALSFFSGYYVRSAAQILAILMPLVILFIDGNLGYWHLGHRVEFWNQLKLVGQNVGIFGAVLILATDG
;
A
#
# COMPACT_ATOMS: atom_id res chain seq x y z
N MET A 1 21.06 0.11 29.29
CA MET A 1 21.56 -0.52 28.04
C MET A 1 20.44 -1.02 27.11
N ALA A 2 19.44 -1.81 27.57
CA ALA A 2 18.36 -2.29 26.69
C ALA A 2 17.46 -1.18 26.09
N ALA A 3 17.24 -0.08 26.84
CA ALA A 3 16.39 1.02 26.39
C ALA A 3 16.98 1.83 25.21
N ASP A 4 18.30 2.02 25.17
CA ASP A 4 18.96 2.74 24.06
C ASP A 4 19.02 1.89 22.80
N SER A 5 19.26 0.58 22.93
CA SER A 5 19.16 -0.36 21.81
C SER A 5 17.76 -0.33 21.17
N ARG A 6 16.69 -0.35 21.98
CA ARG A 6 15.31 -0.28 21.48
C ARG A 6 15.00 1.03 20.74
N LYS A 7 15.50 2.16 21.24
CA LYS A 7 15.36 3.47 20.57
C LYS A 7 16.10 3.49 19.23
N HIS A 8 17.30 2.92 19.17
CA HIS A 8 18.06 2.80 17.91
C HIS A 8 17.34 1.93 16.88
N VAL A 9 16.79 0.79 17.30
CA VAL A 9 16.00 -0.11 16.43
C VAL A 9 14.77 0.60 15.89
N PHE A 10 14.00 1.31 16.72
CA PHE A 10 12.83 2.07 16.25
C PHE A 10 13.20 3.20 15.28
N LYS A 11 14.31 3.91 15.53
CA LYS A 11 14.82 4.91 14.58
C LYS A 11 15.19 4.28 13.24
N LEU A 12 15.81 3.10 13.25
CA LEU A 12 16.21 2.39 12.04
C LEU A 12 15.00 1.91 11.25
N LEU A 13 14.01 1.32 11.92
CA LEU A 13 12.75 0.88 11.32
C LEU A 13 11.95 2.04 10.73
N SER A 14 11.88 3.17 11.43
CA SER A 14 11.23 4.39 10.95
C SER A 14 11.92 4.93 9.68
N ARG A 15 13.27 4.97 9.67
CA ARG A 15 14.06 5.33 8.49
C ARG A 15 13.83 4.38 7.32
N PHE A 16 13.75 3.08 7.60
CA PHE A 16 13.50 2.07 6.58
C PHE A 16 12.11 2.24 5.94
N GLY A 17 11.06 2.42 6.75
CA GLY A 17 9.71 2.71 6.24
C GLY A 17 9.64 4.00 5.44
N ALA A 18 10.38 5.02 5.88
CA ALA A 18 10.56 6.27 5.14
C ALA A 18 11.20 6.04 3.76
N ILE A 19 12.28 5.27 3.67
CA ILE A 19 12.98 4.96 2.41
C ILE A 19 12.06 4.19 1.46
N ILE A 20 11.32 3.21 1.97
CA ILE A 20 10.35 2.45 1.18
C ILE A 20 9.35 3.40 0.50
N LEU A 21 8.76 4.32 1.25
CA LEU A 21 7.77 5.26 0.72
C LEU A 21 8.36 6.25 -0.29
N THR A 22 9.57 6.77 -0.06
CA THR A 22 10.18 7.70 -1.03
C THR A 22 10.58 7.01 -2.33
N ARG A 23 10.88 5.71 -2.27
CA ARG A 23 11.25 4.90 -3.45
C ARG A 23 10.05 4.27 -4.15
N PHE A 24 8.90 4.17 -3.47
CA PHE A 24 7.67 3.61 -4.04
C PHE A 24 7.25 4.27 -5.36
N GLY A 25 7.40 5.60 -5.48
CA GLY A 25 7.03 6.30 -6.71
C GLY A 25 7.80 5.82 -7.96
N PHE A 26 9.08 5.46 -7.81
CA PHE A 26 9.87 4.86 -8.90
C PHE A 26 9.36 3.47 -9.26
N TRP A 27 9.07 2.64 -8.25
CA TRP A 27 8.53 1.30 -8.47
C TRP A 27 7.15 1.32 -9.13
N ASN A 28 6.27 2.22 -8.70
CA ASN A 28 4.94 2.38 -9.27
C ASN A 28 5.04 2.82 -10.75
N CYS A 29 5.94 3.75 -11.07
CA CYS A 29 6.20 4.17 -12.44
C CYS A 29 6.72 3.02 -13.32
N PHE A 30 7.74 2.30 -12.83
CA PHE A 30 8.33 1.16 -13.53
C PHE A 30 7.31 0.03 -13.77
N SER A 31 6.57 -0.37 -12.72
CA SER A 31 5.57 -1.44 -12.84
C SER A 31 4.39 -1.03 -13.73
N MET A 32 4.00 0.25 -13.77
CA MET A 32 3.02 0.75 -14.72
C MET A 32 3.52 0.66 -16.16
N LEU A 33 4.75 1.11 -16.45
CA LEU A 33 5.35 1.00 -17.79
C LEU A 33 5.35 -0.44 -18.30
N MET A 34 5.81 -1.36 -17.45
CA MET A 34 5.90 -2.76 -17.82
C MET A 34 4.53 -3.41 -17.97
N LEU A 35 3.53 -3.00 -17.17
CA LEU A 35 2.14 -3.43 -17.36
C LEU A 35 1.58 -2.98 -18.70
N PHE A 36 1.89 -1.75 -19.14
CA PHE A 36 1.45 -1.29 -20.46
C PHE A 36 2.22 -1.96 -21.60
N ALA A 37 3.49 -2.31 -21.40
CA ALA A 37 4.24 -3.11 -22.36
C ALA A 37 3.60 -4.51 -22.55
N GLU A 38 3.32 -5.22 -21.44
CA GLU A 38 2.65 -6.54 -21.47
C GLU A 38 1.29 -6.46 -22.19
N ARG A 39 0.53 -5.38 -21.96
CA ARG A 39 -0.75 -5.17 -22.63
C ARG A 39 -0.63 -4.78 -24.09
N ALA A 40 0.40 -4.02 -24.47
CA ALA A 40 0.67 -3.66 -25.85
C ALA A 40 0.99 -4.90 -26.69
N ASP A 41 1.78 -5.84 -26.14
CA ASP A 41 2.07 -7.13 -26.76
C ASP A 41 0.79 -7.95 -26.98
N LEU A 42 -0.15 -7.86 -26.04
CA LEU A 42 -1.48 -8.49 -26.13
C LEU A 42 -2.53 -7.68 -26.92
N LYS A 43 -2.13 -6.58 -27.58
CA LYS A 43 -3.02 -5.64 -28.32
C LYS A 43 -4.18 -5.09 -27.48
N ARG A 44 -4.02 -5.01 -26.16
CA ARG A 44 -5.01 -4.44 -25.23
C ARG A 44 -4.78 -2.94 -25.06
N LYS A 45 -5.86 -2.17 -24.95
CA LYS A 45 -5.78 -0.72 -24.69
C LYS A 45 -5.34 -0.47 -23.24
N PRO A 46 -4.56 0.60 -22.96
CA PRO A 46 -4.21 1.00 -21.60
C PRO A 46 -5.45 1.42 -20.81
N ASP A 47 -5.40 1.35 -19.47
CA ASP A 47 -6.51 1.75 -18.57
C ASP A 47 -6.79 3.26 -18.57
N ILE A 48 -5.82 4.06 -19.03
CA ILE A 48 -5.84 5.52 -19.03
C ILE A 48 -5.46 6.01 -20.43
N GLN A 49 -6.01 7.15 -20.84
CA GLN A 49 -5.58 7.82 -22.06
C GLN A 49 -4.08 8.14 -22.01
N VAL A 50 -3.37 7.73 -23.06
CA VAL A 50 -1.90 7.82 -23.22
C VAL A 50 -1.29 9.17 -22.79
N PRO A 51 -1.84 10.36 -23.14
CA PRO A 51 -1.23 11.63 -22.71
C PRO A 51 -1.27 11.86 -21.20
N TYR A 52 -2.36 11.49 -20.53
CA TYR A 52 -2.47 11.62 -19.07
C TYR A 52 -1.53 10.68 -18.34
N LEU A 53 -1.26 9.51 -18.92
CA LEU A 53 -0.37 8.53 -18.34
C LEU A 53 1.07 9.06 -18.21
N TYR A 54 1.62 9.65 -19.29
CA TYR A 54 2.99 10.18 -19.25
C TYR A 54 3.14 11.34 -18.25
N ILE A 55 2.11 12.17 -18.12
CA ILE A 55 2.09 13.26 -17.12
C ILE A 55 2.08 12.66 -15.71
N ASP A 56 1.20 11.69 -15.44
CA ASP A 56 1.11 11.02 -14.13
C ASP A 56 2.44 10.37 -13.73
N MET A 57 3.08 9.66 -14.66
CA MET A 57 4.37 9.04 -14.42
C MET A 57 5.49 10.07 -14.21
N GLY A 58 5.50 11.15 -14.99
CA GLY A 58 6.46 12.25 -14.82
C GLY A 58 6.35 12.88 -13.44
N VAL A 59 5.13 13.16 -12.98
CA VAL A 59 4.87 13.67 -11.63
C VAL A 59 5.32 12.67 -10.57
N ALA A 60 5.05 11.37 -10.75
CA ALA A 60 5.47 10.32 -9.82
C ALA A 60 6.99 10.28 -9.64
N VAL A 61 7.74 10.32 -10.74
CA VAL A 61 9.22 10.28 -10.74
C VAL A 61 9.80 11.55 -10.12
N LEU A 62 9.25 12.73 -10.45
CA LEU A 62 9.67 14.00 -9.85
C LEU A 62 9.44 14.00 -8.34
N CYS A 63 8.24 13.60 -7.90
CA CYS A 63 7.90 13.53 -6.47
C CYS A 63 8.81 12.54 -5.74
N ALA A 64 9.05 11.34 -6.30
CA ALA A 64 9.94 10.34 -5.73
C ALA A 64 11.40 10.84 -5.63
N SER A 65 11.88 11.56 -6.65
CA SER A 65 13.22 12.14 -6.69
C SER A 65 13.39 13.20 -5.60
N PHE A 66 12.51 14.20 -5.54
CA PHE A 66 12.60 15.26 -4.52
C PHE A 66 12.44 14.73 -3.09
N MET A 67 11.56 13.75 -2.88
CA MET A 67 11.44 13.07 -1.58
C MET A 67 12.72 12.31 -1.21
N SER A 68 13.40 11.70 -2.19
CA SER A 68 14.64 10.96 -1.96
C SER A 68 15.84 11.86 -1.67
N PHE A 69 15.88 13.06 -2.26
CA PHE A 69 16.88 14.09 -1.94
C PHE A 69 16.56 14.87 -0.65
N GLY A 70 15.42 14.60 -0.01
CA GLY A 70 15.02 15.27 1.24
C GLY A 70 14.55 16.72 1.07
N VAL A 71 14.35 17.20 -0.15
CA VAL A 71 13.88 18.56 -0.43
C VAL A 71 12.40 18.66 -0.10
N LYS A 72 12.02 19.51 0.88
CA LYS A 72 10.61 19.78 1.26
C LYS A 72 9.72 18.53 1.30
N ARG A 73 10.22 17.44 1.89
CA ARG A 73 9.62 16.09 1.82
C ARG A 73 8.12 16.04 2.10
N ARG A 74 7.62 16.81 3.07
CA ARG A 74 6.19 16.88 3.42
C ARG A 74 5.30 17.36 2.27
N TRP A 75 5.75 18.37 1.52
CA TRP A 75 5.01 18.92 0.39
C TRP A 75 4.97 17.95 -0.79
N PHE A 76 6.10 17.33 -1.12
CA PHE A 76 6.15 16.34 -2.20
C PHE A 76 5.39 15.05 -1.85
N ALA A 77 5.33 14.67 -0.57
CA ALA A 77 4.47 13.58 -0.12
C ALA A 77 2.98 13.91 -0.30
N LEU A 78 2.56 15.17 -0.05
CA LEU A 78 1.20 15.62 -0.36
C LEU A 78 0.89 15.57 -1.84
N VAL A 79 1.81 16.07 -2.68
CA VAL A 79 1.64 16.03 -4.14
C VAL A 79 1.56 14.58 -4.62
N ALA A 80 2.39 13.68 -4.10
CA ALA A 80 2.33 12.25 -4.43
C ALA A 80 1.00 11.60 -4.01
N ALA A 81 0.46 11.95 -2.83
CA ALA A 81 -0.85 11.47 -2.41
C ALA A 81 -1.96 11.96 -3.35
N LEU A 82 -1.94 13.25 -3.71
CA LEU A 82 -2.92 13.83 -4.63
C LEU A 82 -2.83 13.20 -6.03
N GLN A 83 -1.60 13.02 -6.53
CA GLN A 83 -1.33 12.40 -7.81
C GLN A 83 -1.88 10.96 -7.86
N LEU A 84 -1.59 10.14 -6.84
CA LEU A 84 -2.12 8.78 -6.76
C LEU A 84 -3.65 8.73 -6.66
N ALA A 85 -4.26 9.67 -5.92
CA ALA A 85 -5.72 9.77 -5.84
C ALA A 85 -6.33 10.10 -7.21
N ILE A 86 -5.78 11.07 -7.93
CA ILE A 86 -6.24 11.46 -9.27
C ILE A 86 -6.01 10.32 -10.26
N GLY A 87 -4.85 9.67 -10.26
CA GLY A 87 -4.56 8.53 -11.14
C GLY A 87 -5.49 7.35 -10.90
N THR A 88 -5.83 7.08 -9.64
CA THR A 88 -6.80 6.04 -9.27
C THR A 88 -8.21 6.39 -9.76
N TYR A 89 -8.63 7.65 -9.58
CA TYR A 89 -9.92 8.14 -10.08
C TYR A 89 -10.00 8.10 -11.62
N ALA A 90 -8.95 8.53 -12.32
CA ALA A 90 -8.87 8.48 -13.76
C ALA A 90 -8.96 7.04 -14.30
N SER A 91 -8.30 6.09 -13.63
CA SER A 91 -8.40 4.66 -13.95
C SER A 91 -9.83 4.13 -13.78
N TYR A 92 -10.54 4.58 -12.74
CA TYR A 92 -11.94 4.21 -12.51
C TYR A 92 -12.89 4.81 -13.54
N ALA A 93 -12.77 6.12 -13.80
CA ALA A 93 -13.61 6.84 -14.76
C ALA A 93 -13.37 6.36 -16.20
N GLY A 94 -12.16 5.90 -16.52
CA GLY A 94 -11.77 5.40 -17.84
C GLY A 94 -12.56 4.18 -18.31
N ARG A 95 -13.23 3.42 -17.42
CA ARG A 95 -13.99 2.18 -17.72
C ARG A 95 -13.24 1.12 -18.56
N GLN A 96 -11.94 1.30 -18.79
CA GLN A 96 -11.10 0.44 -19.62
C GLN A 96 -10.46 -0.72 -18.84
N VAL A 97 -10.75 -0.82 -17.53
CA VAL A 97 -10.24 -1.87 -16.65
C VAL A 97 -11.06 -3.15 -16.81
N HIS A 98 -10.57 -4.07 -17.65
CA HIS A 98 -11.20 -5.37 -17.93
C HIS A 98 -10.84 -6.44 -16.89
N TYR A 99 -11.06 -6.15 -15.61
CA TYR A 99 -10.82 -7.12 -14.53
C TYR A 99 -12.12 -7.54 -13.83
N GLY A 100 -12.11 -8.74 -13.24
CA GLY A 100 -13.18 -9.18 -12.35
C GLY A 100 -13.33 -8.25 -11.15
N ASP A 101 -14.53 -8.19 -10.58
CA ASP A 101 -14.84 -7.23 -9.51
C ASP A 101 -14.00 -7.46 -8.25
N TRP A 102 -13.63 -8.70 -7.95
CA TRP A 102 -12.72 -9.03 -6.85
C TRP A 102 -11.34 -8.38 -7.02
N LEU A 103 -10.79 -8.40 -8.24
CA LEU A 103 -9.46 -7.84 -8.53
C LEU A 103 -9.50 -6.31 -8.54
N LYS A 104 -10.60 -5.70 -9.01
CA LYS A 104 -10.82 -4.24 -8.90
C LYS A 104 -10.79 -3.80 -7.44
N VAL A 105 -11.49 -4.51 -6.55
CA VAL A 105 -11.50 -4.18 -5.10
C VAL A 105 -10.09 -4.26 -4.52
N ARG A 106 -9.28 -5.26 -4.88
CA ARG A 106 -7.87 -5.35 -4.45
C ARG A 106 -7.02 -4.21 -4.97
N MET A 107 -7.18 -3.82 -6.24
CA MET A 107 -6.43 -2.71 -6.83
C MET A 107 -6.78 -1.37 -6.18
N TYR A 108 -8.07 -1.06 -6.02
CA TYR A 108 -8.51 0.23 -5.48
C TYR A 108 -8.24 0.37 -3.99
N SER A 109 -8.48 -0.68 -3.20
CA SER A 109 -8.19 -0.66 -1.75
C SER A 109 -6.71 -0.43 -1.46
N ARG A 110 -5.82 -1.09 -2.21
CA ARG A 110 -4.36 -0.90 -2.09
C ARG A 110 -3.92 0.49 -2.54
N ALA A 111 -4.48 1.01 -3.63
CA ALA A 111 -4.19 2.39 -4.07
C ALA A 111 -4.63 3.45 -3.05
N LEU A 112 -5.81 3.28 -2.43
CA LEU A 112 -6.29 4.13 -1.34
C LEU A 112 -5.37 4.07 -0.12
N ALA A 113 -4.94 2.87 0.29
CA ALA A 113 -4.02 2.73 1.42
C ALA A 113 -2.64 3.33 1.16
N VAL A 114 -2.09 3.20 -0.05
CA VAL A 114 -0.83 3.89 -0.42
C VAL A 114 -1.01 5.41 -0.40
N THR A 115 -2.16 5.91 -0.86
CA THR A 115 -2.48 7.34 -0.75
C THR A 115 -2.49 7.79 0.71
N GLY A 116 -3.11 6.98 1.60
CA GLY A 116 -3.06 7.18 3.04
C GLY A 116 -1.64 7.12 3.62
N ALA A 117 -0.81 6.23 3.11
CA ALA A 117 0.59 6.09 3.49
C ALA A 117 1.39 7.37 3.20
N PHE A 118 1.17 8.00 2.04
CA PHE A 118 1.77 9.29 1.72
C PHE A 118 1.21 10.45 2.57
N LEU A 119 -0.07 10.43 2.94
CA LEU A 119 -0.63 11.42 3.88
C LEU A 119 -0.03 11.30 5.29
N VAL A 120 0.19 10.07 5.77
CA VAL A 120 0.90 9.81 7.03
C VAL A 120 2.31 10.38 6.97
N LEU A 121 3.03 10.15 5.86
CA LEU A 121 4.37 10.69 5.67
C LEU A 121 4.37 12.22 5.61
N ALA A 122 3.41 12.81 4.88
CA ALA A 122 3.24 14.25 4.77
C ALA A 122 2.95 14.93 6.12
N SER A 123 2.31 14.23 7.05
CA SER A 123 2.05 14.73 8.40
C SER A 123 3.32 15.00 9.23
N GLY A 124 4.47 14.53 8.75
CA GLY A 124 5.75 14.58 9.45
C GLY A 124 5.97 13.41 10.41
N ALA A 125 5.25 12.29 10.22
CA ALA A 125 5.50 11.04 10.94
C ALA A 125 6.82 10.43 10.46
N GLY A 126 7.72 10.06 11.38
CA GLY A 126 9.02 9.46 11.05
C GLY A 126 10.17 10.42 10.70
N GLU A 127 10.00 11.74 10.84
CA GLU A 127 11.12 12.70 10.72
C GLU A 127 11.97 12.75 12.00
N MET A 128 13.27 12.44 11.89
CA MET A 128 14.21 12.39 13.02
C MET A 128 14.54 13.77 13.63
N TYR A 129 14.52 14.83 12.82
CA TYR A 129 14.79 16.21 13.24
C TYR A 129 13.54 17.05 12.98
N ARG A 130 12.66 17.10 13.98
CA ARG A 130 11.33 17.70 13.85
C ARG A 130 11.42 19.22 13.98
N GLN A 131 11.51 19.93 12.86
CA GLN A 131 11.50 21.41 12.86
C GLN A 131 10.08 22.00 12.89
N LYS A 132 9.06 21.24 12.46
CA LYS A 132 7.65 21.69 12.45
C LYS A 132 6.72 20.72 13.18
N PRO A 133 5.69 21.24 13.89
CA PRO A 133 4.70 20.43 14.59
C PRO A 133 3.92 19.52 13.62
N ARG A 134 3.29 18.49 14.17
CA ARG A 134 2.51 17.50 13.42
C ARG A 134 1.17 18.08 12.98
N THR A 135 0.79 17.84 11.73
CA THR A 135 -0.59 18.06 11.28
C THR A 135 -1.44 16.84 11.63
N ARG A 136 -2.18 16.92 12.75
CA ARG A 136 -3.03 15.81 13.25
C ARG A 136 -4.13 15.41 12.25
N SER A 137 -4.65 16.36 11.48
CA SER A 137 -5.69 16.11 10.47
C SER A 137 -5.19 15.16 9.37
N LEU A 138 -4.05 15.48 8.74
CA LEU A 138 -3.44 14.66 7.68
C LEU A 138 -3.14 13.23 8.14
N GLN A 139 -2.61 13.08 9.35
CA GLN A 139 -2.32 11.76 9.91
C GLN A 139 -3.62 10.97 10.12
N SER A 140 -4.64 11.60 10.72
CA SER A 140 -5.94 10.97 10.95
C SER A 140 -6.56 10.51 9.63
N THR A 141 -6.54 11.36 8.59
CA THR A 141 -7.03 10.97 7.26
C THR A 141 -6.25 9.78 6.68
N GLY A 142 -4.92 9.76 6.82
CA GLY A 142 -4.11 8.62 6.38
C GLY A 142 -4.40 7.33 7.14
N GLN A 143 -4.68 7.41 8.45
CA GLN A 143 -5.11 6.27 9.27
C GLN A 143 -6.48 5.76 8.84
N VAL A 144 -7.42 6.63 8.52
CA VAL A 144 -8.73 6.25 7.99
C VAL A 144 -8.57 5.48 6.66
N PHE A 145 -7.72 5.93 5.74
CA PHE A 145 -7.50 5.19 4.49
C PHE A 145 -6.87 3.81 4.71
N LEU A 146 -5.97 3.67 5.69
CA LEU A 146 -5.47 2.35 6.11
C LEU A 146 -6.60 1.48 6.70
N GLY A 147 -7.48 2.05 7.52
CA GLY A 147 -8.64 1.35 8.08
C GLY A 147 -9.60 0.83 7.01
N ILE A 148 -9.93 1.66 6.01
CA ILE A 148 -10.76 1.26 4.86
C ILE A 148 -10.14 0.07 4.15
N TYR A 149 -8.84 0.11 3.88
CA TYR A 149 -8.12 -1.00 3.26
C TYR A 149 -8.20 -2.30 4.06
N LEU A 150 -8.04 -2.25 5.39
CA LEU A 150 -8.12 -3.45 6.23
C LEU A 150 -9.53 -4.07 6.20
N ILE A 151 -10.58 -3.24 6.17
CA ILE A 151 -11.96 -3.72 5.99
C ILE A 151 -12.13 -4.36 4.61
N CYS A 152 -11.62 -3.73 3.55
CA CYS A 152 -11.67 -4.31 2.21
C CYS A 152 -10.96 -5.67 2.17
N VAL A 153 -9.80 -5.81 2.81
CA VAL A 153 -9.08 -7.08 2.91
C VAL A 153 -9.89 -8.12 3.68
N ALA A 154 -10.47 -7.75 4.83
CA ALA A 154 -11.33 -8.65 5.61
C ALA A 154 -12.56 -9.11 4.82
N TYR A 155 -13.19 -8.20 4.07
CA TYR A 155 -14.32 -8.49 3.20
C TYR A 155 -13.93 -9.41 2.04
N SER A 156 -12.82 -9.11 1.35
CA SER A 156 -12.29 -9.93 0.26
C SER A 156 -11.99 -11.35 0.72
N LEU A 157 -11.44 -11.54 1.92
CA LEU A 157 -11.18 -12.88 2.49
C LEU A 157 -12.46 -13.72 2.70
N GLN A 158 -13.59 -13.07 2.98
CA GLN A 158 -14.86 -13.75 3.22
C GLN A 158 -15.67 -13.99 1.94
N HIS A 159 -15.60 -13.07 0.98
CA HIS A 159 -16.48 -13.06 -0.19
C HIS A 159 -15.82 -13.54 -1.49
N SER A 160 -14.50 -13.33 -1.67
CA SER A 160 -13.79 -13.78 -2.89
C SER A 160 -13.25 -15.20 -2.70
N PRO A 161 -13.71 -16.19 -3.48
CA PRO A 161 -13.19 -17.55 -3.43
C PRO A 161 -11.70 -17.60 -3.83
N GLU A 162 -11.26 -16.73 -4.75
CA GLU A 162 -9.89 -16.65 -5.24
C GLU A 162 -8.91 -16.22 -4.13
N ASP A 163 -9.28 -15.22 -3.35
CA ASP A 163 -8.48 -14.78 -2.20
C ASP A 163 -8.50 -15.84 -1.11
N ARG A 164 -9.66 -16.41 -0.80
CA ARG A 164 -9.80 -17.48 0.20
C ARG A 164 -8.92 -18.70 -0.09
N LEU A 165 -8.89 -19.16 -1.33
CA LEU A 165 -8.06 -20.29 -1.76
C LEU A 165 -6.57 -19.98 -1.68
N ALA A 166 -6.15 -18.74 -1.98
CA ALA A 166 -4.75 -18.34 -1.87
C ALA A 166 -4.21 -18.49 -0.44
N PHE A 167 -5.03 -18.14 0.56
CA PHE A 167 -4.70 -18.29 1.97
C PHE A 167 -4.79 -19.75 2.44
N LEU A 168 -5.81 -20.49 2.02
CA LEU A 168 -5.98 -21.90 2.40
C LEU A 168 -4.84 -22.79 1.87
N ASN A 169 -4.30 -22.50 0.69
CA ASN A 169 -3.18 -23.26 0.12
C ASN A 169 -1.91 -23.20 0.98
N HIS A 170 -1.75 -22.17 1.81
CA HIS A 170 -0.57 -22.00 2.68
C HIS A 170 -0.86 -22.32 4.16
N ILE A 171 -2.13 -22.35 4.56
CA ILE A 171 -2.53 -22.62 5.95
C ILE A 171 -3.14 -24.03 6.00
N PRO A 172 -2.40 -25.05 6.51
CA PRO A 172 -2.85 -26.44 6.50
C PRO A 172 -3.99 -26.74 7.49
N VAL A 173 -4.44 -25.76 8.27
CA VAL A 173 -5.35 -25.93 9.42
C VAL A 173 -6.83 -25.64 9.07
N GLY A 174 -7.16 -25.43 7.79
CA GLY A 174 -8.53 -25.25 7.33
C GLY A 174 -9.08 -23.82 7.49
N GLU A 175 -10.40 -23.69 7.64
CA GLU A 175 -11.11 -22.40 7.48
C GLU A 175 -11.13 -21.51 8.74
N ILE A 176 -10.95 -22.11 9.93
CA ILE A 176 -10.94 -21.40 11.22
C ILE A 176 -9.87 -20.30 11.28
N PRO A 177 -8.58 -20.55 10.93
CA PRO A 177 -7.57 -19.49 10.94
C PRO A 177 -7.87 -18.35 9.96
N LEU A 178 -8.56 -18.63 8.85
CA LEU A 178 -8.99 -17.60 7.91
C LEU A 178 -10.05 -16.67 8.52
N GLN A 179 -11.02 -17.25 9.24
CA GLN A 179 -12.03 -16.47 9.96
C GLN A 179 -11.39 -15.61 11.06
N LEU A 180 -10.48 -16.19 11.83
CA LEU A 180 -9.74 -15.46 12.87
C LEU A 180 -8.90 -14.32 12.28
N LEU A 181 -8.25 -14.55 11.13
CA LEU A 181 -7.52 -13.51 10.40
C LEU A 181 -8.46 -12.39 9.91
N SER A 182 -9.65 -12.72 9.41
CA SER A 182 -10.65 -11.72 8.99
C SER A 182 -11.12 -10.85 10.16
N VAL A 183 -11.38 -11.46 11.32
CA VAL A 183 -11.75 -10.74 12.56
C VAL A 183 -10.59 -9.86 13.03
N LEU A 184 -9.35 -10.37 13.00
CA LEU A 184 -8.17 -9.60 13.33
C LEU A 184 -8.06 -8.35 12.45
N TYR A 185 -8.21 -8.47 11.13
CA TYR A 185 -8.20 -7.32 10.22
C TYR A 185 -9.32 -6.31 10.54
N GLY A 186 -10.52 -6.78 10.88
CA GLY A 186 -11.62 -5.93 11.32
C GLY A 186 -11.30 -5.13 12.59
N VAL A 187 -10.74 -5.79 13.62
CA VAL A 187 -10.34 -5.14 14.87
C VAL A 187 -9.22 -4.12 14.65
N LEU A 188 -8.23 -4.47 13.81
CA LEU A 188 -7.17 -3.54 13.43
C LEU A 188 -7.77 -2.31 12.72
N ALA A 189 -8.73 -2.50 11.81
CA ALA A 189 -9.38 -1.40 11.11
C ALA A 189 -10.12 -0.45 12.07
N LEU A 190 -10.86 -0.99 13.04
CA LEU A 190 -11.54 -0.20 14.09
C LEU A 190 -10.54 0.61 14.93
N SER A 191 -9.36 0.05 15.18
CA SER A 191 -8.28 0.75 15.90
C SER A 191 -7.76 1.95 15.09
N PHE A 192 -7.62 1.80 13.76
CA PHE A 192 -7.23 2.90 12.89
C PHE A 192 -8.32 3.97 12.73
N PHE A 193 -9.60 3.59 12.69
CA PHE A 193 -10.72 4.55 12.62
C PHE A 193 -10.94 5.33 13.90
N SER A 194 -10.89 4.64 15.04
CA SER A 194 -11.05 5.29 16.35
C SER A 194 -9.85 6.15 16.74
N GLY A 195 -8.68 5.91 16.13
CA GLY A 195 -7.43 6.52 16.56
C GLY A 195 -6.90 5.96 17.89
N TYR A 196 -7.56 4.93 18.43
CA TYR A 196 -7.18 4.29 19.69
C TYR A 196 -6.24 3.10 19.45
N TYR A 197 -5.21 2.97 20.29
CA TYR A 197 -4.18 1.93 20.17
C TYR A 197 -3.52 1.78 18.78
N VAL A 198 -3.49 2.85 17.97
CA VAL A 198 -2.95 2.80 16.59
C VAL A 198 -1.53 2.27 16.52
N ARG A 199 -0.69 2.60 17.52
CA ARG A 199 0.68 2.09 17.58
C ARG A 199 0.73 0.57 17.71
N SER A 200 -0.07 0.00 18.61
CA SER A 200 -0.14 -1.45 18.81
C SER A 200 -0.73 -2.14 17.58
N ALA A 201 -1.78 -1.57 16.99
CA ALA A 201 -2.35 -2.07 15.75
C ALA A 201 -1.34 -2.06 14.59
N ALA A 202 -0.56 -0.98 14.47
CA ALA A 202 0.51 -0.88 13.47
C ALA A 202 1.65 -1.87 13.73
N GLN A 203 1.98 -2.17 14.99
CA GLN A 203 2.99 -3.20 15.32
C GLN A 203 2.54 -4.60 14.92
N ILE A 204 1.28 -4.95 15.20
CA ILE A 204 0.70 -6.24 14.76
C ILE A 204 0.70 -6.31 13.24
N LEU A 205 0.26 -5.23 12.57
CA LEU A 205 0.21 -5.17 11.11
C LEU A 205 1.62 -5.21 10.48
N ALA A 206 2.64 -4.64 11.12
CA ALA A 206 4.03 -4.70 10.67
C ALA A 206 4.60 -6.13 10.68
N ILE A 207 4.09 -7.01 11.54
CA ILE A 207 4.47 -8.43 11.55
C ILE A 207 3.67 -9.19 10.49
N LEU A 208 2.38 -8.88 10.37
CA LEU A 208 1.46 -9.61 9.49
C LEU A 208 1.72 -9.32 8.00
N MET A 209 1.98 -8.06 7.64
CA MET A 209 2.10 -7.65 6.23
C MET A 209 3.25 -8.34 5.47
N PRO A 210 4.48 -8.45 6.01
CA PRO A 210 5.55 -9.18 5.32
C PRO A 210 5.18 -10.63 5.01
N LEU A 211 4.48 -11.30 5.92
CA LEU A 211 4.01 -12.67 5.72
C LEU A 211 3.00 -12.74 4.56
N VAL A 212 2.03 -11.83 4.52
CA VAL A 212 1.05 -11.77 3.43
C VAL A 212 1.71 -11.42 2.10
N ILE A 213 2.63 -10.47 2.09
CA ILE A 213 3.35 -10.07 0.88
C ILE A 213 4.16 -11.25 0.32
N LEU A 214 4.88 -11.99 1.16
CA LEU A 214 5.75 -13.08 0.73
C LEU A 214 4.96 -14.34 0.33
N PHE A 215 4.04 -14.79 1.18
CA PHE A 215 3.35 -16.07 0.98
C PHE A 215 2.14 -15.96 0.07
N ILE A 216 1.40 -14.85 0.12
CA ILE A 216 0.15 -14.71 -0.63
C ILE A 216 0.39 -13.94 -1.93
N ASP A 217 0.83 -12.68 -1.85
CA ASP A 217 0.99 -11.87 -3.05
C ASP A 217 2.22 -12.31 -3.88
N GLY A 218 3.26 -12.83 -3.23
CA GLY A 218 4.47 -13.37 -3.86
C GLY A 218 4.28 -14.70 -4.59
N ASN A 219 3.14 -15.37 -4.42
CA ASN A 219 2.84 -16.60 -5.16
C ASN A 219 2.39 -16.29 -6.60
N LEU A 220 3.36 -15.90 -7.43
CA LEU A 220 3.12 -15.52 -8.83
C LEU A 220 2.54 -16.67 -9.65
N GLY A 221 2.87 -17.92 -9.32
CA GLY A 221 2.30 -19.10 -9.97
C GLY A 221 0.78 -19.19 -9.79
N TYR A 222 0.30 -19.02 -8.56
CA TYR A 222 -1.13 -19.04 -8.26
C TYR A 222 -1.91 -17.93 -8.99
N TRP A 223 -1.38 -16.69 -8.96
CA TRP A 223 -2.05 -15.54 -9.56
C TRP A 223 -1.97 -15.50 -11.08
N HIS A 224 -0.79 -15.73 -11.64
CA HIS A 224 -0.54 -15.64 -13.08
C HIS A 224 -1.03 -16.88 -13.84
N LEU A 225 -0.65 -18.08 -13.38
CA LEU A 225 -1.00 -19.33 -14.07
C LEU A 225 -2.41 -19.81 -13.71
N GLY A 226 -2.79 -19.72 -12.43
CA GLY A 226 -4.09 -20.21 -11.95
C GLY A 226 -5.27 -19.30 -12.29
N HIS A 227 -5.10 -17.98 -12.12
CA HIS A 227 -6.20 -17.00 -12.20
C HIS A 227 -6.02 -15.98 -13.32
N ARG A 228 -5.03 -16.16 -14.19
CA ARG A 228 -4.75 -15.33 -15.37
C ARG A 228 -4.62 -13.82 -15.07
N VAL A 229 -4.09 -13.49 -13.89
CA VAL A 229 -3.73 -12.10 -13.56
C VAL A 229 -2.47 -11.73 -14.32
N GLU A 230 -2.47 -10.55 -14.96
CA GLU A 230 -1.30 -10.01 -15.65
C GLU A 230 -0.11 -9.90 -14.69
N PHE A 231 1.06 -10.34 -15.13
CA PHE A 231 2.23 -10.50 -14.27
C PHE A 231 2.63 -9.18 -13.61
N TRP A 232 2.69 -8.11 -14.41
CA TRP A 232 3.08 -6.79 -13.94
C TRP A 232 2.00 -6.13 -13.08
N ASN A 233 0.73 -6.52 -13.24
CA ASN A 233 -0.33 -6.04 -12.35
C ASN A 233 -0.14 -6.64 -10.95
N GLN A 234 0.19 -7.93 -10.86
CA GLN A 234 0.48 -8.57 -9.58
C GLN A 234 1.72 -7.96 -8.91
N LEU A 235 2.77 -7.67 -9.68
CA LEU A 235 3.99 -7.07 -9.15
C LEU A 235 3.77 -5.60 -8.71
N LYS A 236 2.91 -4.85 -9.42
CA LYS A 236 2.44 -3.52 -8.98
C LYS A 236 1.70 -3.61 -7.65
N LEU A 237 0.80 -4.58 -7.51
CA LEU A 237 0.04 -4.81 -6.29
C LEU A 237 0.92 -5.20 -5.08
N VAL A 238 1.93 -6.04 -5.30
CA VAL A 238 2.98 -6.34 -4.32
C VAL A 238 3.68 -5.04 -3.90
N GLY A 239 4.08 -4.22 -4.87
CA GLY A 239 4.69 -2.92 -4.63
C GLY A 239 3.84 -2.00 -3.76
N GLN A 240 2.52 -1.94 -4.02
CA GLN A 240 1.58 -1.13 -3.22
C GLN A 240 1.54 -1.62 -1.77
N ASN A 241 1.49 -2.93 -1.54
CA ASN A 241 1.55 -3.49 -0.19
C ASN A 241 2.88 -3.20 0.52
N VAL A 242 4.00 -3.23 -0.20
CA VAL A 242 5.30 -2.79 0.34
C VAL A 242 5.26 -1.29 0.72
N GLY A 243 4.65 -0.44 -0.11
CA GLY A 243 4.43 0.97 0.20
C GLY A 243 3.60 1.19 1.48
N ILE A 244 2.49 0.45 1.62
CA ILE A 244 1.63 0.46 2.82
C ILE A 244 2.43 0.00 4.04
N PHE A 245 3.20 -1.08 3.92
CA PHE A 245 4.08 -1.57 4.97
C PHE A 245 5.07 -0.50 5.45
N GLY A 246 5.61 0.31 4.53
CA GLY A 246 6.43 1.46 4.87
C GLY A 246 5.76 2.46 5.81
N ALA A 247 4.48 2.79 5.59
CA ALA A 247 3.72 3.66 6.50
C ALA A 247 3.37 2.98 7.83
N VAL A 248 3.05 1.68 7.79
CA VAL A 248 2.78 0.91 9.00
C VAL A 248 4.01 0.85 9.90
N LEU A 249 5.21 0.68 9.35
CA LEU A 249 6.47 0.77 10.10
C LEU A 249 6.67 2.14 10.75
N ILE A 250 6.36 3.21 10.02
CA ILE A 250 6.42 4.58 10.57
C ILE A 250 5.45 4.69 11.75
N LEU A 251 4.18 4.28 11.60
CA LEU A 251 3.16 4.36 12.67
C LEU A 251 3.46 3.45 13.86
N ALA A 252 4.07 2.29 13.65
CA ALA A 252 4.45 1.35 14.71
C ALA A 252 5.59 1.89 15.60
N THR A 253 6.44 2.74 15.01
CA THR A 253 7.63 3.31 15.64
C THR A 253 7.44 4.76 16.11
N ASP A 254 6.40 5.46 15.63
CA ASP A 254 6.05 6.82 16.04
C ASP A 254 5.54 6.80 17.50
N GLY A 255 6.33 7.37 18.41
CA GLY A 255 6.06 7.43 19.85
C GLY A 255 6.90 8.49 20.53
#